data_AF-A0AA96ZGM8-F1
#
_entry.id   AF-A0AA96ZGM8-F1
#
_cell.length_a   1.000
_cell.length_b   1.000
_cell.length_c   1.000
_cell.angle_alpha   90.00
_cell.angle_beta   90.00
_cell.angle_gamma   90.00
#
_symmetry.space_group_name_H-M   'P 1'
#
loop_
_entity.id
_entity.type
_entity.pdbx_description
1 polymer ?
#
loop_
_entity_poly.entity_id
_entity_poly.type
_entity_poly.pdbx_seq_one_letter_code
_entity_poly.pdbx_strand_id
1 'polypeptide(L)'
;MTNTNLMRCVRGPLAPARAAVSRFSDVDHELPCTEDELGKVAEVGPWSVWLRAGRRPAMEVYEHGELLDVVVESSLGGAGLRGARLGRAGAPGEGPVVCAWGRLPPCGAPPPVRFLTGGLRRRAIDAATVRVVGRFWFASATGGFRWAQLSAACCGVEHQESGRVA
;
A
#
# COMPACT_ATOMS: atom_id res chain seq x y z
N MET A 1 -6.64 -21.74 -7.24
CA MET A 1 -5.71 -20.67 -6.86
C MET A 1 -6.25 -19.35 -7.38
N THR A 2 -6.91 -18.57 -6.53
CA THR A 2 -7.49 -17.27 -6.91
C THR A 2 -6.35 -16.28 -7.15
N ASN A 3 -6.29 -15.68 -8.34
CA ASN A 3 -5.22 -14.80 -8.75
C ASN A 3 -5.33 -13.46 -7.99
N THR A 4 -4.71 -13.34 -6.81
CA THR A 4 -4.77 -12.17 -5.89
C THR A 4 -4.06 -10.91 -6.43
N ASN A 5 -3.65 -10.91 -7.70
CA ASN A 5 -2.88 -9.82 -8.29
C ASN A 5 -3.76 -8.73 -8.91
N LEU A 6 -5.08 -8.83 -8.86
CA LEU A 6 -6.00 -7.78 -9.33
C LEU A 6 -7.13 -7.60 -8.32
N MET A 7 -7.33 -6.38 -7.84
CA MET A 7 -8.39 -6.03 -6.88
C MET A 7 -9.15 -4.81 -7.35
N ARG A 8 -10.47 -4.82 -7.13
CA ARG A 8 -11.33 -3.66 -7.40
C ARG A 8 -11.11 -2.62 -6.31
N CYS A 9 -10.85 -1.38 -6.69
CA CYS A 9 -10.82 -0.24 -5.78
C CYS A 9 -12.26 0.11 -5.39
N VAL A 10 -12.68 -0.36 -4.22
CA VAL A 10 -14.01 -0.05 -3.68
C VAL A 10 -14.05 1.43 -3.26
N ARG A 11 -15.21 2.08 -3.38
CA ARG A 11 -15.40 3.42 -2.83
C ARG A 11 -15.83 3.30 -1.37
N GLY A 12 -15.26 4.13 -0.51
CA GLY A 12 -15.71 4.24 0.87
C GLY A 12 -17.13 4.81 1.00
N PRO A 13 -17.88 4.45 2.07
CA PRO A 13 -19.04 5.22 2.49
C PRO A 13 -18.63 6.66 2.87
N LEU A 14 -19.55 7.61 2.73
CA LEU A 14 -19.34 8.99 3.16
C LEU A 14 -19.20 9.03 4.69
N ALA A 15 -18.00 9.19 5.22
CA ALA A 15 -17.84 9.67 6.60
C ALA A 15 -18.22 11.16 6.63
N PRO A 16 -19.04 11.62 7.59
CA PRO A 16 -19.24 13.06 7.78
C PRO A 16 -17.90 13.70 8.14
N ALA A 17 -17.51 14.72 7.36
CA ALA A 17 -16.23 15.39 7.49
C ALA A 17 -16.04 15.98 8.89
N ARG A 18 -15.35 15.27 9.77
CA ARG A 18 -14.57 15.89 10.84
C ARG A 18 -13.12 15.97 10.37
N ALA A 19 -12.86 17.01 9.59
CA ALA A 19 -11.53 17.37 9.14
C ALA A 19 -10.66 17.76 10.35
N ALA A 20 -9.80 16.85 10.79
CA ALA A 20 -8.59 17.24 11.49
C ALA A 20 -7.57 17.66 10.43
N VAL A 21 -7.43 18.98 10.26
CA VAL A 21 -6.40 19.58 9.42
C VAL A 21 -5.05 19.23 10.04
N SER A 22 -4.24 18.41 9.38
CA SER A 22 -2.82 18.29 9.69
C SER A 22 -2.02 18.76 8.48
N ARG A 23 -1.13 19.72 8.72
CA ARG A 23 -0.36 20.42 7.69
C ARG A 23 0.73 19.51 7.10
N PHE A 24 0.87 19.66 5.78
CA PHE A 24 1.77 18.95 4.88
C PHE A 24 3.26 19.17 5.19
N SER A 25 4.07 18.16 4.90
CA SER A 25 5.47 18.33 4.50
C SER A 25 5.82 17.21 3.51
N ASP A 26 6.27 17.63 2.34
CA ASP A 26 6.64 16.82 1.18
C ASP A 26 8.14 16.54 1.26
N VAL A 27 8.55 15.30 1.57
CA VAL A 27 9.94 14.87 1.44
C VAL A 27 10.02 13.36 1.19
N ASP A 28 10.66 12.97 0.08
CA ASP A 28 11.19 11.63 -0.18
C ASP A 28 12.16 11.22 0.93
N HIS A 29 11.73 10.38 1.88
CA HIS A 29 12.61 9.85 2.94
C HIS A 29 12.41 8.35 3.15
N GLU A 30 13.48 7.58 2.89
CA GLU A 30 13.70 6.32 3.56
C GLU A 30 13.92 6.63 5.06
N LEU A 31 12.91 6.38 5.89
CA LEU A 31 12.89 6.75 7.30
C LEU A 31 13.70 5.76 8.15
N PRO A 32 14.69 6.21 8.95
CA PRO A 32 15.39 5.35 9.90
C PRO A 32 14.50 4.99 11.10
N CYS A 33 14.60 3.75 11.55
CA CYS A 33 13.89 3.20 12.68
C CYS A 33 14.46 3.73 14.00
N THR A 34 13.67 4.46 14.79
CA THR A 34 13.94 4.67 16.23
C THR A 34 12.99 3.81 17.04
N GLU A 35 13.53 3.12 18.05
CA GLU A 35 12.98 1.92 18.69
C GLU A 35 11.83 2.14 19.70
N ASP A 36 11.21 3.31 19.79
CA ASP A 36 10.03 3.51 20.63
C ASP A 36 8.83 3.95 19.80
N GLU A 37 7.78 3.13 19.85
CA GLU A 37 6.45 3.35 19.26
C GLU A 37 6.45 3.64 17.75
N LEU A 38 6.35 2.59 16.93
CA LEU A 38 6.14 2.76 15.50
C LEU A 38 4.94 3.72 15.25
N GLY A 39 5.22 4.76 14.48
CA GLY A 39 4.36 5.92 14.26
C GLY A 39 3.77 5.97 12.84
N LYS A 40 3.31 7.16 12.44
CA LYS A 40 2.77 7.42 11.11
C LYS A 40 3.88 7.28 10.06
N VAL A 41 3.64 6.44 9.04
CA VAL A 41 4.61 6.11 7.99
C VAL A 41 4.35 6.89 6.71
N ALA A 42 3.08 7.11 6.36
CA ALA A 42 2.72 7.84 5.16
C ALA A 42 1.39 8.59 5.34
N GLU A 43 1.25 9.71 4.63
CA GLU A 43 0.01 10.46 4.48
C GLU A 43 -0.17 10.85 3.02
N VAL A 44 -1.30 10.48 2.42
CA VAL A 44 -1.62 10.81 1.03
C VAL A 44 -3.09 11.20 0.93
N GLY A 45 -3.36 12.49 0.78
CA GLY A 45 -4.74 13.01 0.76
C GLY A 45 -5.51 12.56 2.00
N PRO A 46 -6.63 11.83 1.87
CA PRO A 46 -7.43 11.38 3.02
C PRO A 46 -6.83 10.16 3.74
N TRP A 47 -5.74 9.58 3.23
CA TRP A 47 -5.20 8.33 3.72
C TRP A 47 -4.05 8.56 4.68
N SER A 48 -4.02 7.81 5.77
CA SER A 48 -2.82 7.69 6.59
C SER A 48 -2.46 6.23 6.85
N VAL A 49 -1.17 5.95 6.88
CA VAL A 49 -0.63 4.62 7.16
C VAL A 49 0.19 4.71 8.41
N TRP A 50 -0.09 3.81 9.34
CA TRP A 50 0.60 3.71 10.61
C TRP A 50 1.20 2.33 10.73
N LEU A 51 2.30 2.24 11.46
CA LEU A 51 2.86 0.96 11.81
C LEU A 51 2.74 0.77 13.31
N ARG A 52 2.38 -0.43 13.75
CA ARG A 52 2.30 -0.78 15.15
C ARG A 52 3.37 -1.79 15.48
N ALA A 53 4.16 -1.47 16.50
CA ALA A 53 5.11 -2.39 17.07
C ALA A 53 4.39 -3.46 17.92
N GLY A 54 5.03 -4.61 18.07
CA GLY A 54 4.52 -5.71 18.88
C GLY A 54 5.18 -7.02 18.50
N ARG A 55 4.75 -8.13 19.14
CA ARG A 55 5.26 -9.47 18.81
C ARG A 55 5.09 -9.83 17.33
N ARG A 56 4.08 -9.24 16.68
CA ARG A 56 3.89 -9.27 15.24
C ARG A 56 3.60 -7.83 14.77
N PRO A 57 4.55 -7.16 14.11
CA PRO A 57 4.33 -5.86 13.50
C PRO A 57 3.08 -5.86 12.61
N ALA A 58 2.37 -4.74 12.62
CA ALA A 58 1.16 -4.58 11.81
C ALA A 58 1.10 -3.19 11.18
N MET A 59 0.79 -3.14 9.89
CA MET A 59 0.47 -1.91 9.19
C MET A 59 -1.03 -1.64 9.27
N GLU A 60 -1.39 -0.47 9.76
CA GLU A 60 -2.76 0.02 9.83
C GLU A 60 -2.98 1.06 8.73
N VAL A 61 -4.10 0.96 8.03
CA VAL A 61 -4.50 1.88 6.97
C VAL A 61 -5.76 2.60 7.41
N TYR A 62 -5.75 3.92 7.33
CA TYR A 62 -6.85 4.78 7.75
C TYR A 62 -7.36 5.66 6.60
N GLU A 63 -8.67 5.93 6.58
CA GLU A 63 -9.30 6.97 5.75
C GLU A 63 -9.90 8.04 6.65
N HIS A 64 -9.53 9.31 6.50
CA HIS A 64 -10.08 10.40 7.31
C HIS A 64 -10.02 10.15 8.83
N GLY A 65 -8.99 9.43 9.30
CA GLY A 65 -8.84 9.04 10.71
C GLY A 65 -9.60 7.78 11.13
N GLU A 66 -10.41 7.19 10.26
CA GLU A 66 -11.12 5.93 10.51
C GLU A 66 -10.30 4.73 10.04
N LEU A 67 -10.15 3.72 10.90
CA LEU A 67 -9.39 2.51 10.59
C LEU A 67 -10.10 1.70 9.50
N LEU A 68 -9.41 1.46 8.39
CA LEU A 68 -9.93 0.73 7.24
C LEU A 68 -9.48 -0.74 7.23
N ASP A 69 -8.18 -0.99 7.39
CA ASP A 69 -7.62 -2.33 7.31
C ASP A 69 -6.36 -2.43 8.18
N VAL A 70 -6.10 -3.65 8.66
CA VAL A 70 -4.90 -4.00 9.41
C VAL A 70 -4.22 -5.17 8.74
N VAL A 71 -2.97 -4.97 8.35
CA VAL A 71 -2.12 -5.98 7.73
C VAL A 71 -1.05 -6.39 8.73
N VAL A 72 -1.19 -7.60 9.26
CA VAL A 72 -0.23 -8.17 10.22
C VAL A 72 0.87 -8.93 9.47
N GLU A 73 2.10 -8.85 9.97
CA GLU A 73 3.20 -9.68 9.49
C GLU A 73 2.87 -11.17 9.70
N SER A 74 3.08 -11.98 8.67
CA SER A 74 2.87 -13.42 8.74
C SER A 74 3.88 -14.15 7.87
N SER A 75 4.41 -15.26 8.39
CA SER A 75 5.28 -16.21 7.69
C SER A 75 4.53 -17.09 6.70
N LEU A 76 3.20 -17.16 6.80
CA LEU A 76 2.35 -17.94 5.90
C LEU A 76 1.99 -17.10 4.67
N GLY A 77 2.68 -17.42 3.57
CA GLY A 77 2.32 -17.05 2.22
C GLY A 77 2.60 -15.59 1.87
N GLY A 78 3.49 -15.40 0.88
CA GLY A 78 3.57 -14.15 0.13
C GLY A 78 2.26 -13.95 -0.63
N ALA A 79 1.31 -13.25 -0.02
CA ALA A 79 0.10 -12.85 -0.70
C ALA A 79 0.01 -11.34 -0.63
N GLY A 80 0.58 -10.73 -1.67
CA GLY A 80 -0.22 -10.06 -2.69
C GLY A 80 -1.06 -8.87 -2.21
N LEU A 81 -1.78 -8.30 -3.16
CA LEU A 81 -2.67 -7.18 -2.95
C LEU A 81 -3.69 -7.52 -1.86
N ARG A 82 -3.60 -6.83 -0.72
CA ARG A 82 -4.48 -7.08 0.42
C ARG A 82 -5.70 -6.18 0.39
N GLY A 83 -5.50 -4.93 0.01
CA GLY A 83 -6.56 -3.95 -0.10
C GLY A 83 -6.29 -2.94 -1.19
N ALA A 84 -7.36 -2.39 -1.75
CA ALA A 84 -7.33 -1.29 -2.69
C ALA A 84 -8.57 -0.43 -2.53
N ARG A 85 -8.42 0.89 -2.50
CA ARG A 85 -9.53 1.82 -2.28
C ARG A 85 -9.42 3.05 -3.14
N LEU A 86 -10.58 3.53 -3.57
CA LEU A 86 -10.71 4.80 -4.27
C LEU A 86 -11.31 5.83 -3.32
N GLY A 87 -10.48 6.80 -2.95
CA GLY A 87 -10.86 7.97 -2.17
C GLY A 87 -11.54 9.01 -3.04
N ARG A 88 -12.41 9.80 -2.40
CA ARG A 88 -12.94 11.01 -3.03
C ARG A 88 -11.92 12.14 -2.86
N ALA A 89 -12.08 13.19 -3.66
CA ALA A 89 -11.37 14.44 -3.47
C ALA A 89 -11.55 14.94 -2.03
N GLY A 90 -10.46 15.25 -1.34
CA GLY A 90 -10.51 15.78 0.03
C GLY A 90 -10.91 17.25 0.03
N ALA A 91 -10.25 18.07 -0.78
CA ALA A 91 -10.51 19.49 -0.94
C ALA A 91 -11.17 19.85 -2.29
N PRO A 92 -11.89 21.00 -2.39
CA PRO A 92 -12.31 21.55 -3.67
C PRO A 92 -11.10 21.77 -4.59
N GLY A 93 -11.12 21.17 -5.78
CA GLY A 93 -10.02 21.22 -6.74
C GLY A 93 -9.04 20.05 -6.67
N GLU A 94 -9.12 19.22 -5.64
CA GLU A 94 -8.35 17.97 -5.56
C GLU A 94 -9.02 16.88 -6.40
N GLY A 95 -8.22 16.09 -7.11
CA GLY A 95 -8.72 14.92 -7.85
C GLY A 95 -9.02 13.74 -6.93
N PRO A 96 -9.77 12.72 -7.38
CA PRO A 96 -9.84 11.45 -6.64
C PRO A 96 -8.46 10.83 -6.49
N VAL A 97 -8.19 10.19 -5.36
CA VAL A 97 -6.93 9.47 -5.09
C VAL A 97 -7.24 7.99 -4.90
N VAL A 98 -6.46 7.12 -5.53
CA VAL A 98 -6.54 5.68 -5.35
C VAL A 98 -5.34 5.20 -4.53
N CYS A 99 -5.56 4.22 -3.66
CA CYS A 99 -4.50 3.56 -2.91
C CYS A 99 -4.64 2.04 -2.96
N ALA A 100 -3.53 1.36 -2.75
CA ALA A 100 -3.41 -0.08 -2.64
C ALA A 100 -2.31 -0.44 -1.65
N TRP A 101 -2.46 -1.57 -0.98
CA TRP A 101 -1.51 -2.00 0.04
C TRP A 101 -1.48 -3.50 0.19
N GLY A 102 -0.41 -3.98 0.82
CA GLY A 102 -0.23 -5.40 1.09
C GLY A 102 1.05 -5.72 1.83
N ARG A 103 1.34 -7.02 1.89
CA ARG A 103 2.59 -7.55 2.45
C ARG A 103 3.65 -7.57 1.35
N LEU A 104 4.89 -7.32 1.74
CA LEU A 104 6.00 -7.52 0.82
C LEU A 104 6.19 -9.02 0.52
N PRO A 105 6.60 -9.35 -0.70
CA PRO A 105 7.04 -10.70 -1.02
C PRO A 105 8.32 -11.05 -0.23
N PRO A 106 8.66 -12.34 -0.07
CA PRO A 106 9.84 -12.79 0.68
C PRO A 106 11.18 -12.21 0.22
N CYS A 107 11.29 -11.81 -1.06
CA CYS A 107 12.46 -11.12 -1.62
C CYS A 107 12.64 -9.68 -1.10
N GLY A 108 11.69 -9.13 -0.33
CA GLY A 108 11.79 -7.80 0.26
C GLY A 108 11.59 -6.62 -0.72
N ALA A 109 11.53 -6.89 -2.03
CA ALA A 109 11.28 -5.89 -3.06
C ALA A 109 9.76 -5.58 -3.16
N PRO A 110 9.35 -4.29 -3.15
CA PRO A 110 7.96 -3.93 -3.41
C PRO A 110 7.50 -4.40 -4.79
N PRO A 111 6.31 -5.02 -4.91
CA PRO A 111 5.79 -5.43 -6.21
C PRO A 111 5.43 -4.19 -7.05
N PRO A 112 5.64 -4.20 -8.37
CA PRO A 112 5.13 -3.14 -9.22
C PRO A 112 3.60 -3.08 -9.16
N VAL A 113 3.06 -1.92 -8.80
CA VAL A 113 1.61 -1.67 -8.69
C VAL A 113 1.15 -0.83 -9.88
N ARG A 114 0.10 -1.29 -10.56
CA ARG A 114 -0.57 -0.54 -11.62
C ARG A 114 -2.01 -0.25 -11.24
N PHE A 115 -2.44 1.00 -11.40
CA PHE A 115 -3.85 1.37 -11.27
C PHE A 115 -4.51 1.49 -12.64
N LEU A 116 -5.68 0.88 -12.80
CA LEU A 116 -6.39 0.77 -14.07
C LEU A 116 -7.76 1.44 -14.00
N THR A 117 -8.13 2.19 -15.04
CA THR A 117 -9.52 2.64 -15.24
C THR A 117 -10.35 1.49 -15.81
N GLY A 118 -11.60 1.37 -15.36
CA GLY A 118 -12.59 0.50 -16.01
C GLY A 118 -13.24 1.18 -17.22
N GLY A 119 -13.84 0.40 -18.12
CA GLY A 119 -14.67 0.90 -19.23
C GLY A 119 -13.93 1.09 -20.57
N LEU A 120 -14.57 1.78 -21.52
CA LEU A 120 -14.11 1.93 -22.91
C LEU A 120 -12.73 2.59 -23.06
N ARG A 121 -12.36 3.49 -22.14
CA ARG A 121 -11.04 4.14 -22.12
C ARG A 121 -10.18 3.49 -21.04
N ARG A 122 -9.44 2.46 -21.44
CA ARG A 122 -8.43 1.80 -20.60
C ARG A 122 -7.22 2.73 -20.46
N ARG A 123 -7.02 3.26 -19.25
CA ARG A 123 -5.81 3.98 -18.84
C ARG A 123 -5.17 3.17 -17.72
N ALA A 124 -3.86 3.10 -17.74
CA ALA A 124 -3.05 2.51 -16.70
C ALA A 124 -2.04 3.55 -16.21
N ILE A 125 -1.76 3.56 -14.92
CA ILE A 125 -0.63 4.29 -14.37
C ILE A 125 0.14 3.38 -13.43
N ASP A 126 1.46 3.45 -13.52
CA ASP A 126 2.35 2.78 -12.59
C ASP A 126 2.47 3.67 -11.36
N ALA A 127 2.28 3.08 -10.18
CA ALA A 127 2.28 3.81 -8.93
C ALA A 127 3.63 3.69 -8.23
N ALA A 128 4.12 4.81 -7.70
CA ALA A 128 5.21 4.79 -6.73
C ALA A 128 4.75 3.97 -5.52
N THR A 129 5.54 2.95 -5.19
CA THR A 129 5.27 2.06 -4.07
C THR A 129 6.23 2.37 -2.95
N VAL A 130 5.70 2.76 -1.81
CA VAL A 130 6.46 3.05 -0.60
C VAL A 130 6.62 1.75 0.18
N ARG A 131 7.87 1.42 0.51
CA ARG A 131 8.20 0.30 1.40
C ARG A 131 7.93 0.72 2.85
N VAL A 132 7.13 -0.06 3.56
CA VAL A 132 6.80 0.19 4.96
C VAL A 132 7.51 -0.87 5.83
N VAL A 133 8.59 -0.43 6.48
CA VAL A 133 9.44 -1.21 7.43
C VAL A 133 9.88 -2.57 6.87
N GLY A 134 10.21 -2.60 5.58
CA GLY A 134 10.76 -3.80 4.94
C GLY A 134 9.84 -5.01 4.93
N ARG A 135 8.56 -4.87 5.30
CA ARG A 135 7.61 -5.99 5.47
C ARG A 135 6.26 -5.74 4.82
N PHE A 136 5.88 -4.48 4.65
CA PHE A 136 4.64 -4.08 4.00
C PHE A 136 4.93 -3.09 2.88
N TRP A 137 3.94 -2.85 2.05
CA TRP A 137 4.01 -1.81 1.02
C TRP A 137 2.68 -1.07 0.93
N PHE A 138 2.78 0.18 0.52
CA PHE A 138 1.65 1.06 0.24
C PHE A 138 1.92 1.81 -1.07
N ALA A 139 0.93 1.88 -1.95
CA ALA A 139 1.03 2.62 -3.21
C ALA A 139 -0.20 3.51 -3.38
N SER A 140 0.02 4.67 -3.99
CA SER A 140 -1.05 5.62 -4.27
C SER A 140 -0.86 6.32 -5.60
N ALA A 141 -1.96 6.79 -6.19
CA ALA A 141 -1.94 7.61 -7.40
C ALA A 141 -3.14 8.56 -7.44
N THR A 142 -2.95 9.73 -8.05
CA THR A 142 -4.06 10.64 -8.34
C THR A 142 -4.79 10.17 -9.59
N GLY A 143 -6.09 9.94 -9.47
CA GLY A 143 -6.97 9.63 -10.59
C GLY A 143 -8.13 8.70 -10.23
N GLY A 144 -9.13 8.69 -11.12
CA GLY A 144 -10.34 7.88 -10.97
C GLY A 144 -10.15 6.42 -11.37
N PHE A 145 -9.10 5.76 -10.89
CA PHE A 145 -8.86 4.36 -11.17
C PHE A 145 -9.84 3.46 -10.38
N ARG A 146 -10.10 2.27 -10.89
CA ARG A 146 -11.11 1.33 -10.34
C ARG A 146 -10.54 -0.03 -10.02
N TRP A 147 -9.32 -0.29 -10.42
CA TRP A 147 -8.62 -1.54 -10.17
C TRP A 147 -7.17 -1.25 -9.80
N ALA A 148 -6.64 -2.06 -8.89
CA ALA A 148 -5.23 -2.14 -8.58
C ALA A 148 -4.72 -3.51 -9.01
N GLN A 149 -3.59 -3.53 -9.70
CA GLN A 149 -2.96 -4.75 -10.20
C GLN A 149 -1.52 -4.82 -9.69
N LEU A 150 -1.12 -5.98 -9.20
CA LEU A 150 0.29 -6.32 -9.01
C LEU A 150 0.81 -7.01 -10.25
N SER A 151 1.97 -6.59 -10.72
CA SER A 151 2.78 -7.44 -11.59
C SER A 151 3.68 -8.29 -10.70
N ALA A 152 3.98 -9.52 -11.13
CA ALA A 152 4.96 -10.34 -10.42
C ALA A 152 6.26 -9.54 -10.37
N ALA A 153 6.76 -9.27 -9.15
CA ALA A 153 8.13 -8.81 -9.00
C ALA A 153 9.03 -9.91 -9.56
N CYS A 154 10.04 -9.54 -10.35
CA CYS A 154 11.09 -10.43 -10.81
C CYS A 154 11.97 -10.82 -9.62
N CYS A 155 11.42 -11.51 -8.63
CA CYS A 155 12.20 -12.13 -7.59
C CYS A 155 12.80 -13.38 -8.22
N GLY A 156 13.94 -13.16 -8.90
CA GLY A 156 14.78 -14.23 -9.40
C GLY A 156 15.06 -15.19 -8.26
N VAL A 157 14.83 -16.47 -8.50
CA VAL A 157 15.17 -17.53 -7.57
C VAL A 157 16.69 -17.67 -7.57
N GLU A 158 17.39 -16.89 -6.74
CA GLU A 158 18.77 -17.24 -6.39
C GLU A 158 18.73 -18.21 -5.22
N HIS A 159 18.36 -19.45 -5.53
CA HIS A 159 18.71 -20.59 -4.68
C HIS A 159 20.06 -21.11 -5.17
N GLN A 160 21.15 -20.42 -4.81
CA GLN A 160 22.49 -20.94 -5.02
C GLN A 160 22.71 -22.06 -3.98
N GLU A 161 22.32 -23.27 -4.38
CA GLU A 161 22.70 -24.51 -3.73
C GLU A 161 24.22 -24.62 -3.79
N SER A 162 24.90 -24.11 -2.75
CA SER A 162 26.31 -24.37 -2.52
C SER A 162 26.45 -25.80 -2.01
N GLY A 163 26.29 -26.74 -2.94
CA GLY A 163 26.64 -28.13 -2.74
C GLY A 163 28.14 -28.22 -2.45
N ARG A 164 28.46 -28.50 -1.18
CA ARG A 164 29.76 -29.04 -0.78
C ARG A 164 30.03 -30.29 -1.62
N VAL A 165 31.06 -30.24 -2.45
CA VAL A 165 31.77 -31.45 -2.88
C VAL A 165 33.00 -31.55 -1.97
N ALA A 166 33.04 -32.66 -1.24
CA ALA A 166 34.16 -33.10 -0.42
C ALA A 166 35.29 -33.64 -1.29
#